data_AF-A0A060CDN0-F1
#
_entry.id   AF-A0A060CDN0-F1
#
_cell.length_a   1.000
_cell.length_b   1.000
_cell.length_c   1.000
_cell.angle_alpha   90.00
_cell.angle_beta   90.00
_cell.angle_gamma   90.00
#
_symmetry.space_group_name_H-M   'P 1'
#
loop_
_entity.id
_entity.type
_entity.pdbx_description
1 polymer ?
#
loop_
_entity_poly.entity_id
_entity_poly.type
_entity_poly.pdbx_seq_one_letter_code
_entity_poly.pdbx_strand_id
1 'polypeptide(L)'
;MAVAADGFLQWLQGEIEQKGVQDVVKMRGFAPTDALIQAFHDSDLYLFCSIWDEPFSGGLLEALATGLPTIATTAGGTPEAIVSGENGLLVQPDDAQA
;
A
#
# COMPACT_ATOMS: atom_id res chain seq x y z
N MET A 1 13.48 -9.98 -15.73
CA MET A 1 13.81 -8.67 -15.15
C MET A 1 13.42 -8.71 -13.67
N ALA A 2 14.29 -9.24 -12.81
CA ALA A 2 13.98 -9.51 -11.39
C ALA A 2 15.02 -8.93 -10.40
N VAL A 3 16.10 -8.33 -10.91
CA VAL A 3 17.29 -7.96 -10.12
C VAL A 3 17.04 -6.76 -9.18
N ALA A 4 16.01 -5.94 -9.43
CA ALA A 4 15.69 -4.79 -8.58
C ALA A 4 14.85 -5.16 -7.33
N ALA A 5 14.07 -6.25 -7.40
CA ALA A 5 13.19 -6.65 -6.30
C ALA A 5 13.98 -7.24 -5.12
N ASP A 6 15.03 -8.02 -5.41
CA ASP A 6 15.81 -8.72 -4.37
C ASP A 6 16.47 -7.74 -3.39
N GLY A 7 17.03 -6.63 -3.89
CA GLY A 7 17.67 -5.61 -3.06
C GLY A 7 16.67 -4.82 -2.20
N PHE A 8 15.51 -4.47 -2.77
CA PHE A 8 14.45 -3.78 -2.03
C PHE A 8 13.85 -4.65 -0.92
N LEU A 9 13.58 -5.93 -1.21
CA LEU A 9 13.03 -6.86 -0.22
C LEU A 9 14.01 -7.09 0.94
N GLN A 10 15.31 -7.21 0.65
CA GLN A 10 16.32 -7.36 1.69
C GLN A 10 16.46 -6.10 2.55
N TRP A 11 16.42 -4.91 1.94
CA TRP A 11 16.37 -3.65 2.69
C TRP A 11 15.13 -3.58 3.60
N LEU A 12 13.95 -3.93 3.08
CA LEU A 12 12.70 -3.89 3.84
C LEU A 12 12.69 -4.89 5.01
N GLN A 13 13.27 -6.08 4.83
CA GLN A 13 13.47 -7.04 5.92
C GLN A 13 14.36 -6.45 7.03
N GLY A 14 15.46 -5.77 6.65
CA GLY A 14 16.31 -5.08 7.62
C GLY A 14 15.58 -3.99 8.40
N GLU A 15 14.72 -3.21 7.75
CA GLU A 15 13.89 -2.19 8.42
C GLU A 15 12.89 -2.81 9.41
N ILE A 16 12.26 -3.92 9.05
CA ILE A 16 11.31 -4.65 9.92
C ILE A 16 12.02 -5.14 11.18
N GLU A 17 13.20 -5.74 11.03
CA GLU A 17 14.02 -6.23 12.14
C GLU A 17 14.53 -5.09 13.02
N GLN A 18 15.05 -4.02 12.41
CA GLN A 18 15.56 -2.85 13.14
C GLN A 18 14.47 -2.17 13.99
N LYS A 19 13.23 -2.15 13.48
CA LYS A 19 12.07 -1.59 14.20
C LYS A 19 11.44 -2.58 15.19
N GLY A 20 11.86 -3.84 15.19
CA GLY A 20 11.38 -4.86 16.13
C GLY A 20 9.92 -5.28 15.91
N VAL A 21 9.42 -5.17 14.67
CA VAL A 21 8.00 -5.43 14.31
C VAL A 21 7.79 -6.73 13.53
N GLN A 22 8.81 -7.60 13.48
CA GLN A 22 8.75 -8.87 12.74
C GLN A 22 7.62 -9.79 13.17
N ASP A 23 7.15 -9.69 14.42
CA ASP A 23 6.07 -10.56 14.94
C ASP A 23 4.68 -10.17 14.40
N VAL A 24 4.54 -8.95 13.86
CA VAL A 24 3.28 -8.42 13.34
C VAL A 24 3.30 -8.12 11.84
N VAL A 25 4.47 -8.16 11.21
CA VAL A 25 4.62 -7.95 9.76
C VAL A 25 4.78 -9.29 9.03
N LYS A 26 3.94 -9.54 8.03
CA LYS A 26 4.03 -10.72 7.15
C LYS A 26 4.28 -10.30 5.71
N MET A 27 5.49 -10.60 5.20
CA MET A 27 5.83 -10.41 3.79
C MET A 27 5.34 -11.60 2.96
N ARG A 28 4.16 -11.46 2.32
CA ARG A 28 3.52 -12.58 1.58
C ARG A 28 4.11 -12.85 0.19
N GLY A 29 5.00 -11.97 -0.30
CA GLY A 29 5.56 -12.07 -1.65
C GLY A 29 4.54 -11.73 -2.74
N PHE A 30 4.80 -12.21 -3.96
CA PHE A 30 3.90 -12.01 -5.09
C PHE A 30 2.57 -12.75 -4.89
N ALA A 31 1.46 -12.05 -5.14
CA ALA A 31 0.12 -12.63 -5.14
C ALA A 31 -0.50 -12.51 -6.55
N PRO A 32 -1.05 -13.59 -7.12
CA PRO A 32 -1.87 -13.49 -8.32
C PRO A 32 -3.17 -12.73 -8.01
N THR A 33 -3.83 -12.19 -9.03
CA THR A 33 -5.02 -11.32 -8.90
C THR A 33 -6.09 -11.88 -7.96
N ASP A 34 -6.51 -13.13 -8.12
CA ASP A 34 -7.55 -13.73 -7.26
C ASP A 34 -7.13 -13.76 -5.78
N ALA A 35 -5.86 -14.05 -5.50
CA ALA A 35 -5.33 -14.05 -4.15
C ALA A 35 -5.18 -12.64 -3.58
N LEU A 36 -4.86 -11.65 -4.42
CA LEU A 36 -4.81 -10.23 -4.03
C LEU A 36 -6.20 -9.72 -3.67
N ILE A 37 -7.22 -10.02 -4.47
CA ILE A 37 -8.62 -9.66 -4.19
C ILE A 37 -9.08 -10.30 -2.90
N GLN A 38 -8.78 -11.59 -2.67
CA GLN A 38 -9.10 -12.23 -1.40
C GLN A 38 -8.38 -11.56 -0.23
N ALA A 39 -7.11 -11.16 -0.40
CA ALA A 39 -6.38 -10.44 0.63
C ALA A 39 -7.03 -9.08 0.97
N PHE A 40 -7.59 -8.37 -0.01
CA PHE A 40 -8.35 -7.16 0.26
C PHE A 40 -9.63 -7.45 1.06
N HIS A 41 -10.38 -8.49 0.70
CA HIS A 41 -11.57 -8.89 1.45
C HIS A 41 -11.28 -9.36 2.88
N ASP A 42 -10.11 -9.96 3.11
CA ASP A 42 -9.68 -10.43 4.43
C ASP A 42 -9.00 -9.32 5.27
N SER A 43 -8.87 -8.11 4.73
CA SER A 43 -8.21 -6.98 5.40
C SER A 43 -9.22 -5.98 5.96
N ASP A 44 -8.86 -5.31 7.05
CA ASP A 44 -9.69 -4.23 7.62
C ASP A 44 -9.39 -2.85 6.98
N LEU A 45 -8.17 -2.66 6.47
CA LEU A 45 -7.66 -1.38 5.96
C LEU A 45 -6.58 -1.62 4.88
N TYR A 46 -6.56 -0.76 3.86
CA TYR A 46 -5.46 -0.66 2.90
C TYR A 46 -4.69 0.65 3.07
N LEU A 47 -3.35 0.56 3.06
CA LEU A 47 -2.45 1.70 3.14
C LEU A 47 -1.68 1.83 1.82
N PHE A 48 -1.89 2.92 1.09
CA PHE A 48 -1.16 3.25 -0.13
C PHE A 48 -0.25 4.46 0.11
N CYS A 49 0.92 4.19 0.70
CA CYS A 49 1.84 5.23 1.18
C CYS A 49 2.92 5.63 0.15
N SER A 50 2.54 5.83 -1.11
CA SER A 50 3.52 6.22 -2.15
C SER A 50 4.09 7.61 -1.88
N ILE A 51 5.39 7.79 -2.09
CA ILE A 51 6.04 9.11 -2.09
C ILE A 51 6.41 9.58 -3.51
N TRP A 52 6.12 8.76 -4.50
CA TRP A 52 6.42 9.03 -5.90
C TRP A 52 5.13 9.41 -6.64
N ASP A 53 5.26 10.34 -7.60
CA ASP A 53 4.17 10.73 -8.48
C ASP A 53 3.87 9.62 -9.50
N GLU A 54 3.17 8.58 -9.05
CA GLU A 54 2.62 7.54 -9.92
C GLU A 54 1.35 8.08 -10.61
N PRO A 55 1.20 7.89 -11.94
CA PRO A 55 0.08 8.47 -12.68
C PRO A 55 -1.27 8.01 -12.14
N PHE A 56 -1.46 6.70 -11.97
CA PHE A 56 -2.70 6.12 -11.46
C PHE A 56 -2.50 4.65 -11.10
N SER A 57 -2.43 4.33 -9.81
CA SER A 57 -2.07 2.98 -9.34
C SER A 57 -3.20 1.98 -9.52
N GLY A 58 -2.95 0.88 -10.24
CA GLY A 58 -3.94 -0.20 -10.39
C GLY A 58 -4.33 -0.86 -9.06
N GLY A 59 -3.35 -1.11 -8.19
CA GLY A 59 -3.60 -1.74 -6.89
C GLY A 59 -4.45 -0.88 -5.96
N LEU A 60 -4.30 0.46 -6.03
CA LEU A 60 -5.17 1.38 -5.32
C LEU A 60 -6.62 1.26 -5.80
N LEU A 61 -6.84 1.23 -7.12
CA LEU A 61 -8.19 1.12 -7.68
C LEU A 61 -8.82 -0.24 -7.38
N GLU A 62 -8.04 -1.32 -7.41
CA GLU A 62 -8.49 -2.65 -7.04
C GLU A 62 -8.94 -2.68 -5.57
N ALA A 63 -8.16 -2.09 -4.65
CA ALA A 63 -8.56 -1.97 -3.25
C ALA A 63 -9.85 -1.17 -3.07
N LEU A 64 -9.94 0.03 -3.67
CA LEU A 64 -11.14 0.87 -3.64
C LEU A 64 -12.36 0.15 -4.22
N ALA A 65 -12.19 -0.63 -5.29
CA ALA A 65 -13.28 -1.37 -5.93
C ALA A 65 -13.86 -2.49 -5.03
N THR A 66 -13.09 -3.00 -4.07
CA THR A 66 -13.59 -3.96 -3.07
C THR A 66 -14.37 -3.30 -1.92
N GLY A 67 -14.36 -1.96 -1.84
CA GLY A 67 -14.94 -1.20 -0.74
C GLY A 67 -14.10 -1.22 0.54
N LEU A 68 -12.84 -1.67 0.46
CA LEU A 68 -11.90 -1.70 1.57
C LEU A 68 -11.55 -0.26 1.99
N PRO A 69 -11.76 0.13 3.27
CA PRO A 69 -11.29 1.41 3.78
C PRO A 69 -9.82 1.64 3.40
N THR A 70 -9.54 2.79 2.80
CA THR A 70 -8.23 3.09 2.22
C THR A 70 -7.71 4.43 2.73
N ILE A 71 -6.46 4.42 3.19
CA ILE A 71 -5.68 5.63 3.48
C ILE A 71 -4.56 5.68 2.45
N ALA A 72 -4.42 6.81 1.78
CA ALA A 72 -3.40 6.98 0.75
C ALA A 72 -2.75 8.36 0.85
N THR A 73 -1.54 8.48 0.31
CA THR A 73 -0.85 9.77 0.22
C THR A 73 -1.38 10.59 -0.95
N THR A 74 -1.21 11.91 -0.91
CA THR A 74 -1.63 12.81 -2.01
C THR A 74 -0.68 12.78 -3.23
N ALA A 75 0.18 11.77 -3.37
CA ALA A 75 1.16 11.69 -4.46
C ALA A 75 0.51 11.25 -5.79
N GLY A 76 1.00 11.79 -6.89
CA GLY A 76 0.56 11.44 -8.24
C GLY A 76 -0.95 11.62 -8.46
N GLY A 77 -1.58 10.68 -9.18
CA GLY A 77 -3.03 10.72 -9.47
C GLY A 77 -3.92 10.16 -8.35
N THR A 78 -3.38 9.85 -7.17
CA THR A 78 -4.17 9.34 -6.03
C THR A 78 -5.36 10.26 -5.67
N PRO A 79 -5.22 11.60 -5.65
CA PRO A 79 -6.34 12.50 -5.36
C PRO A 79 -7.45 12.51 -6.43
N GLU A 80 -7.22 11.91 -7.60
CA GLU A 80 -8.28 11.74 -8.61
C GLU A 80 -9.19 10.55 -8.30
N ALA A 81 -8.68 9.55 -7.54
CA ALA A 81 -9.45 8.37 -7.14
C ALA A 81 -10.13 8.54 -5.76
N ILE A 82 -9.55 9.34 -4.88
CA ILE A 82 -10.02 9.50 -3.49
C ILE A 82 -10.53 10.91 -3.23
N VAL A 83 -11.78 10.99 -2.75
CA VAL A 83 -12.33 12.17 -2.08
C VAL A 83 -12.23 11.93 -0.58
N SER A 84 -11.32 12.65 0.09
CA SER A 84 -11.01 12.44 1.50
C SER A 84 -12.24 12.65 2.39
N GLY A 85 -12.53 11.67 3.25
CA GLY A 85 -13.71 11.64 4.12
C GLY A 85 -14.96 11.02 3.47
N GLU A 86 -14.93 10.72 2.16
CA GLU A 86 -16.05 10.09 1.46
C GLU A 86 -15.76 8.63 1.12
N ASN A 87 -14.70 8.36 0.35
CA ASN A 87 -14.34 7.02 -0.10
C ASN A 87 -12.93 6.57 0.33
N GLY A 88 -12.27 7.38 1.16
CA GLY A 88 -10.95 7.11 1.72
C GLY A 88 -10.43 8.30 2.51
N LEU A 89 -9.19 8.23 2.98
CA LEU A 89 -8.48 9.35 3.61
C LEU A 89 -7.20 9.67 2.84
N LEU A 90 -6.97 10.97 2.64
CA LEU A 90 -5.73 11.47 2.04
C LEU A 90 -4.84 12.10 3.11
N VAL A 91 -3.56 11.71 3.11
CA VAL A 91 -2.51 12.27 3.97
C VAL A 91 -1.34 12.80 3.12
N GLN A 92 -0.48 13.64 3.72
CA GLN A 92 0.72 14.09 3.01
C GLN A 92 1.73 12.93 2.86
N PRO A 93 2.47 12.86 1.73
CA PRO A 93 3.58 11.94 1.61
C PRO A 93 4.62 12.19 2.71
N ASP A 94 5.29 11.12 3.16
CA ASP A 94 6.34 11.17 4.19
C ASP A 94 5.90 11.67 5.58
N ASP A 95 4.59 11.62 5.87
CA ASP A 95 4.04 11.95 7.20
C ASP A 95 3.40 10.71 7.84
N ALA A 96 4.20 9.97 8.62
CA ALA A 96 3.74 8.80 9.37
C ALA A 96 2.96 9.14 10.65
N GLN A 97 2.77 10.42 11.00
CA GLN A 97 2.05 10.86 12.21
C GLN A 97 0.66 11.44 11.91
N ALA A 98 0.32 11.63 10.63
CA ALA A 98 -0.96 12.15 10.16
C ALA A 98 -2.17 11.32 10.63
#